data_AF-A0A250XNQ8-F1
#
_entry.id   AF-A0A250XNQ8-F1
#
_cell.length_a   1.000
_cell.length_b   1.000
_cell.length_c   1.000
_cell.angle_alpha   90.00
_cell.angle_beta   90.00
_cell.angle_gamma   90.00
#
_symmetry.space_group_name_H-M   'P 1'
#
loop_
_entity.id
_entity.type
_entity.pdbx_description
1 polymer ?
#
loop_
_entity_poly.entity_id
_entity_poly.type
_entity_poly.pdbx_seq_one_letter_code
_entity_poly.pdbx_strand_id
1 'polypeptide(L)'
;MSPNSTYAHARFDVLGVLGSSTSHVWNGLTVYVKPHCHRTMSSLEHAADVPAHKDVNRDPGDYVALNKSLRACFVCRLVKSEAQFVESGCDNCKFLDLEGDRGRVADYTTPNFSGLISVMDPSSSWATKWLHLSKYVPGCYTLMVNEDVPDSLQDILEDRGIKIRTAH
;
A
#
# COMPACT_ATOMS: atom_id res chain seq x y z
N MET A 1 7.33 6.03 39.58
CA MET A 1 6.58 6.85 38.60
C MET A 1 7.00 6.38 37.21
N SER A 2 6.04 5.81 36.47
CA SER A 2 6.13 5.47 35.04
C SER A 2 6.26 6.75 34.16
N PRO A 3 6.56 6.69 32.84
CA PRO A 3 6.23 5.56 31.95
C PRO A 3 7.25 5.10 30.89
N ASN A 4 7.00 3.84 30.54
CA ASN A 4 7.46 3.07 29.39
C ASN A 4 7.30 3.82 28.05
N SER A 5 8.32 3.71 27.20
CA SER A 5 8.18 3.87 25.75
C SER A 5 8.64 2.57 25.10
N THR A 6 7.69 1.70 24.79
CA THR A 6 7.92 0.52 23.94
C THR A 6 7.63 0.91 22.50
N TYR A 7 8.69 1.14 21.72
CA TYR A 7 8.61 1.25 20.26
C TYR A 7 8.14 -0.10 19.70
N ALA A 8 6.90 -0.15 19.22
CA ALA A 8 6.38 -1.28 18.46
C ALA A 8 6.98 -1.24 17.05
N HIS A 9 8.01 -2.04 16.81
CA HIS A 9 8.49 -2.29 15.44
C HIS A 9 7.45 -3.13 14.69
N ALA A 10 6.60 -2.48 13.90
CA ALA A 10 5.75 -3.15 12.93
C ALA A 10 6.65 -3.72 11.80
N ARG A 11 6.78 -5.04 11.73
CA ARG A 11 7.42 -5.70 10.58
C ARG A 11 6.38 -5.86 9.46
N PHE A 12 6.67 -5.27 8.31
CA PHE A 12 5.98 -5.54 7.05
C PHE A 12 6.58 -6.81 6.44
N ASP A 13 5.76 -7.83 6.18
CA ASP A 13 6.22 -9.06 5.53
C ASP A 13 5.89 -9.01 4.03
N VAL A 14 6.95 -9.05 3.21
CA VAL A 14 6.91 -9.36 1.77
C VAL A 14 6.99 -10.88 1.63
N LEU A 15 6.06 -11.46 0.87
CA LEU A 15 5.93 -12.91 0.65
C LEU A 15 7.17 -13.53 -0.02
N GLY A 16 7.62 -14.68 0.50
CA GLY A 16 8.58 -15.58 -0.14
C GLY A 16 8.12 -17.03 -0.02
N VAL A 17 8.20 -17.77 -1.12
CA VAL A 17 7.61 -19.09 -1.39
C VAL A 17 8.25 -20.23 -0.57
N LEU A 18 7.35 -21.02 0.05
CA LEU A 18 7.39 -22.43 0.50
C LEU A 18 8.74 -23.12 0.81
N GLY A 19 8.89 -23.51 2.08
CA GLY A 19 9.77 -24.57 2.55
C GLY A 19 9.28 -25.10 3.91
N SER A 20 9.06 -26.41 4.02
CA SER A 20 8.45 -27.12 5.15
C SER A 20 9.10 -26.84 6.52
N SER A 21 8.29 -26.50 7.53
CA SER A 21 8.08 -27.30 8.77
C SER A 21 7.72 -26.50 10.03
N THR A 22 6.80 -27.13 10.79
CA THR A 22 6.37 -26.96 12.19
C THR A 22 5.85 -25.60 12.64
N SER A 23 4.52 -25.48 12.69
CA SER A 23 3.78 -24.43 13.37
C SER A 23 3.64 -24.73 14.87
N HIS A 24 4.08 -23.80 15.73
CA HIS A 24 3.62 -23.74 17.12
C HIS A 24 2.70 -22.51 17.27
N VAL A 25 1.52 -22.76 17.84
CA VAL A 25 0.46 -21.76 18.01
C VAL A 25 0.55 -21.18 19.42
N TRP A 26 0.66 -19.85 19.53
CA TRP A 26 0.39 -19.13 20.77
C TRP A 26 -0.55 -17.96 20.47
N ASN A 27 -1.71 -17.95 21.13
CA ASN A 27 -2.77 -16.94 21.02
C ASN A 27 -3.11 -16.49 19.58
N GLY A 28 -3.24 -17.45 18.66
CA GLY A 28 -3.65 -17.18 17.27
C GLY A 28 -2.59 -16.51 16.39
N LEU A 29 -1.37 -16.35 16.87
CA LEU A 29 -0.22 -15.87 16.12
C LEU A 29 0.68 -17.07 15.75
N THR A 30 0.92 -17.30 14.46
CA THR A 30 1.98 -18.22 14.03
C THR A 30 3.26 -17.41 13.88
N VAL A 31 4.24 -17.65 14.76
CA VAL A 31 5.56 -17.01 14.73
C VAL A 31 6.53 -17.99 14.08
N TYR A 32 7.08 -17.63 12.92
CA TYR A 32 8.15 -18.41 12.29
C TYR A 32 9.51 -17.87 12.72
N VAL A 33 10.25 -18.63 13.53
CA VAL A 33 11.61 -18.29 13.95
C VAL A 33 12.59 -18.95 12.98
N LYS A 34 13.18 -18.16 12.07
CA LYS A 34 14.23 -18.65 11.17
C LYS A 34 15.51 -18.90 12.00
N PRO A 35 16.16 -20.08 11.91
CA PRO A 35 17.43 -20.30 12.61
C PRO A 35 18.51 -19.38 12.06
N HIS A 36 19.28 -18.76 12.98
CA HIS A 36 20.41 -17.88 12.64
C HIS A 36 21.46 -18.63 11.81
N CYS A 37 21.60 -18.26 10.53
CA CYS A 37 22.78 -18.62 9.75
C CYS A 37 23.78 -17.47 9.84
N HIS A 38 24.86 -17.68 10.59
CA HIS A 38 26.00 -16.77 10.62
C HIS A 38 26.78 -16.97 9.31
N ARG A 39 26.58 -16.12 8.31
CA ARG A 39 27.44 -16.06 7.12
C ARG A 39 28.12 -14.69 7.08
N THR A 40 29.44 -14.72 7.12
CA THR A 40 30.35 -13.58 7.05
C THR A 40 30.14 -12.80 5.76
N MET A 41 30.09 -11.47 5.86
CA MET A 41 30.03 -10.56 4.71
C MET A 41 31.34 -10.62 3.93
N SER A 42 31.29 -11.15 2.71
CA SER A 42 32.34 -10.94 1.72
C SER A 42 31.74 -10.93 0.31
N SER A 43 31.66 -9.72 -0.23
CA SER A 43 31.68 -9.35 -1.65
C SER A 43 30.51 -9.72 -2.60
N LEU A 44 30.08 -8.67 -3.31
CA LEU A 44 29.42 -8.61 -4.62
C LEU A 44 27.92 -8.89 -4.70
N GLU A 45 27.18 -7.78 -4.83
CA GLU A 45 26.15 -7.51 -5.84
C GLU A 45 25.62 -8.74 -6.60
N HIS A 46 24.78 -9.54 -5.97
CA HIS A 46 23.89 -10.43 -6.70
C HIS A 46 22.47 -9.96 -6.44
N ALA A 47 21.98 -9.07 -7.32
CA ALA A 47 20.55 -8.91 -7.49
C ALA A 47 19.98 -10.32 -7.72
N ALA A 48 19.03 -10.73 -6.89
CA ALA A 48 18.45 -12.06 -7.03
C ALA A 48 17.67 -12.10 -8.35
N ASP A 49 18.18 -12.86 -9.33
CA ASP A 49 17.45 -13.12 -10.57
C ASP A 49 16.16 -13.88 -10.23
N VAL A 50 15.01 -13.20 -10.38
CA VAL A 50 13.68 -13.80 -10.21
C VAL A 50 13.29 -14.47 -11.52
N PRO A 51 13.23 -15.81 -11.62
CA PRO A 51 13.07 -16.54 -12.90
C PRO A 51 11.69 -16.37 -13.56
N ALA A 52 10.79 -15.59 -12.98
CA ALA A 52 9.37 -15.54 -13.34
C ALA A 52 9.03 -14.50 -14.42
N HIS A 53 9.93 -13.58 -14.77
CA HIS A 53 9.73 -12.66 -15.88
C HIS A 53 10.66 -13.03 -17.03
N LYS A 54 10.08 -13.32 -18.20
CA LYS A 54 10.81 -13.40 -19.49
C LYS A 54 11.25 -12.02 -19.99
N ASP A 55 10.98 -10.98 -19.20
CA ASP A 55 11.33 -9.60 -19.49
C ASP A 55 12.76 -9.36 -19.01
N VAL A 56 13.58 -8.70 -19.83
CA VAL A 56 14.90 -8.20 -19.44
C VAL A 56 14.76 -7.44 -18.12
N ASN A 57 15.72 -7.59 -17.20
CA ASN A 57 15.79 -6.82 -15.95
C ASN A 57 15.51 -5.34 -16.29
N ARG A 58 14.34 -4.82 -15.86
CA ARG A 58 13.89 -3.46 -16.18
C ARG A 58 14.96 -2.48 -15.71
N ASP A 59 15.25 -1.47 -16.52
CA ASP A 59 16.20 -0.45 -16.13
C ASP A 59 15.69 0.23 -14.84
N PRO A 60 16.54 0.54 -13.85
CA PRO A 60 16.14 1.27 -12.66
C PRO A 60 15.32 2.55 -12.96
N GLY A 61 15.57 3.19 -14.10
CA GLY A 61 14.82 4.34 -14.62
C GLY A 61 13.37 4.04 -15.01
N ASP A 62 13.03 2.81 -15.42
CA ASP A 62 11.66 2.42 -15.75
C ASP A 62 10.77 2.38 -14.50
N TYR A 63 11.33 1.97 -13.36
CA TYR A 63 10.64 2.01 -12.07
C TYR A 63 10.39 3.45 -11.61
N VAL A 64 11.32 4.36 -11.92
CA VAL A 64 11.18 5.81 -11.68
C VAL A 64 10.20 6.46 -12.66
N ALA A 65 10.03 5.92 -13.87
CA ALA A 65 8.98 6.38 -14.78
C ALA A 65 7.59 5.89 -14.34
N LEU A 66 7.49 4.64 -13.88
CA LEU A 66 6.25 4.07 -13.38
C LEU A 66 5.78 4.79 -12.11
N ASN A 67 6.68 5.09 -11.17
CA ASN A 67 6.32 5.79 -9.93
C ASN A 67 5.75 7.20 -10.17
N LYS A 68 6.18 7.89 -11.24
CA LYS A 68 5.66 9.21 -11.64
C LYS A 68 4.24 9.18 -12.18
N SER A 69 3.76 8.00 -12.59
CA SER A 69 2.40 7.81 -13.12
C SER A 69 1.42 7.31 -12.06
N LEU A 70 1.90 6.92 -10.87
CA LEU A 70 1.05 6.45 -9.79
C LEU A 70 0.42 7.62 -9.05
N ARG A 71 -0.84 7.45 -8.69
CA ARG A 71 -1.61 8.43 -7.94
C ARG A 71 -2.35 7.72 -6.82
N ALA A 72 -2.55 8.41 -5.70
CA ALA A 72 -3.36 7.97 -4.59
C ALA A 72 -4.67 8.76 -4.56
N CYS A 73 -5.80 8.07 -4.38
CA CYS A 73 -7.08 8.74 -4.12
C CYS A 73 -7.06 9.43 -2.75
N PHE A 74 -7.40 10.72 -2.68
CA PHE A 74 -7.44 11.48 -1.42
C PHE A 74 -8.40 10.87 -0.39
N VAL A 75 -9.46 10.19 -0.84
CA VAL A 75 -10.51 9.68 0.06
C VAL A 75 -10.17 8.31 0.64
N CYS A 76 -9.87 7.32 -0.21
CA CYS A 76 -9.68 5.93 0.21
C CYS A 76 -8.23 5.45 0.21
N ARG A 77 -7.29 6.28 -0.28
CA ARG A 77 -5.86 5.97 -0.42
C ARG A 77 -5.52 4.85 -1.41
N LEU A 78 -6.47 4.39 -2.23
CA LEU A 78 -6.20 3.44 -3.32
C LEU A 78 -5.18 4.04 -4.29
N VAL A 79 -4.16 3.26 -4.64
CA VAL A 79 -3.09 3.62 -5.56
C VAL A 79 -3.28 2.86 -6.87
N LYS A 80 -3.33 3.62 -7.97
CA LYS A 80 -3.35 3.12 -9.34
C LYS A 80 -2.51 4.03 -10.22
N SER A 81 -2.23 3.62 -11.45
CA SER A 81 -1.77 4.57 -12.46
C SER A 81 -2.87 5.58 -12.81
N GLU A 82 -2.48 6.78 -13.23
CA GLU A 82 -3.42 7.79 -13.75
C GLU A 82 -4.30 7.23 -14.87
N ALA A 83 -3.70 6.45 -15.78
CA ALA A 83 -4.43 5.82 -16.88
C ALA A 83 -5.54 4.89 -16.37
N GLN A 84 -5.27 4.08 -15.35
CA GLN A 84 -6.28 3.18 -14.76
C GLN A 84 -7.40 3.95 -14.05
N PHE A 85 -7.10 5.10 -13.43
CA PHE A 85 -8.15 5.96 -12.87
C PHE A 85 -9.02 6.56 -13.96
N VAL A 86 -8.45 7.00 -15.08
CA VAL A 86 -9.24 7.50 -16.22
C VAL A 86 -10.06 6.38 -16.84
N GLU A 87 -9.52 5.17 -16.95
CA GLU A 87 -10.20 4.03 -17.58
C GLU A 87 -11.33 3.42 -16.72
N SER A 88 -11.16 3.35 -15.40
CA SER A 88 -12.06 2.56 -14.52
C SER A 88 -12.48 3.28 -13.23
N GLY A 89 -12.00 4.51 -13.05
CA GLY A 89 -12.22 5.29 -11.84
C GLY A 89 -11.61 4.68 -10.57
N CYS A 90 -12.05 5.22 -9.44
CA CYS A 90 -11.72 4.68 -8.12
C CYS A 90 -12.67 3.52 -7.78
N ASP A 91 -12.13 2.38 -7.33
CA ASP A 91 -12.98 1.22 -7.00
C ASP A 91 -13.80 1.42 -5.73
N ASN A 92 -13.27 2.18 -4.77
CA ASN A 92 -13.92 2.43 -3.49
C ASN A 92 -14.78 3.71 -3.50
N CYS A 93 -14.41 4.71 -4.31
CA CYS A 93 -15.01 6.04 -4.30
C CYS A 93 -15.72 6.34 -5.62
N LYS A 94 -16.68 5.49 -6.00
CA LYS A 94 -17.44 5.63 -7.26
C LYS A 94 -18.17 6.97 -7.38
N PHE A 95 -18.48 7.60 -6.24
CA PHE A 95 -19.11 8.91 -6.21
C PHE A 95 -18.24 10.07 -6.74
N LEU A 96 -16.94 9.86 -6.88
CA LEU A 96 -16.03 10.85 -7.46
C LEU A 96 -16.12 10.90 -8.98
N ASP A 97 -16.80 9.95 -9.64
CA ASP A 97 -17.07 9.97 -11.08
C ASP A 97 -15.85 10.32 -11.95
N LEU A 98 -14.77 9.58 -11.71
CA LEU A 98 -13.44 9.81 -12.32
C LEU A 98 -13.30 9.21 -13.73
N GLU A 99 -14.18 8.28 -14.10
CA GLU A 99 -14.07 7.53 -15.35
C GLU A 99 -14.26 8.45 -16.56
N GLY A 100 -13.34 8.38 -17.52
CA GLY A 100 -13.31 9.23 -18.70
C GLY A 100 -12.86 10.68 -18.47
N ASP A 101 -12.64 11.11 -17.22
CA ASP A 101 -12.35 12.51 -16.88
C ASP A 101 -10.96 12.67 -16.26
N ARG A 102 -9.96 12.96 -17.11
CA ARG A 102 -8.58 13.19 -16.66
C ARG A 102 -8.44 14.41 -15.74
N GLY A 103 -9.25 15.45 -15.94
CA GLY A 103 -9.22 16.64 -15.07
C GLY A 103 -9.64 16.28 -13.66
N ARG A 104 -10.77 15.57 -13.54
CA ARG A 104 -11.28 15.12 -12.24
C ARG A 104 -10.35 14.11 -11.56
N VAL A 105 -9.67 13.25 -12.32
CA VAL A 105 -8.59 12.40 -11.79
C VAL A 105 -7.46 13.24 -11.19
N ALA A 106 -7.02 14.30 -11.88
CA ALA A 106 -5.97 15.17 -11.37
C ALA A 106 -6.40 15.92 -10.09
N ASP A 107 -7.67 16.33 -10.01
CA ASP A 107 -8.20 17.08 -8.87
C ASP A 107 -8.41 16.20 -7.62
N TYR A 108 -8.82 14.94 -7.78
CA TYR A 108 -9.19 14.07 -6.64
C TYR A 108 -8.23 12.91 -6.37
N THR A 109 -7.06 12.92 -7.02
CA THR A 109 -5.95 12.01 -6.71
C THR A 109 -4.62 12.78 -6.72
N THR A 110 -3.60 12.29 -6.03
CA THR A 110 -2.28 12.96 -5.97
C THR A 110 -1.13 11.99 -6.19
N PRO A 111 -0.06 12.39 -6.91
CA PRO A 111 1.17 11.61 -6.96
C PRO A 111 2.01 11.72 -5.68
N ASN A 112 1.69 12.65 -4.78
CA ASN A 112 2.48 12.94 -3.59
C ASN A 112 1.99 12.14 -2.38
N PHE A 113 2.46 10.91 -2.29
CA PHE A 113 2.11 9.99 -1.21
C PHE A 113 3.33 9.21 -0.72
N SER A 114 3.25 8.70 0.51
CA SER A 114 4.35 7.97 1.16
C SER A 114 3.92 6.58 1.63
N GLY A 115 4.75 5.60 1.31
CA GLY A 115 4.52 4.20 1.68
C GLY A 115 3.47 3.53 0.80
N LEU A 116 3.66 2.23 0.56
CA LEU A 116 2.73 1.40 -0.22
C LEU A 116 2.46 0.12 0.56
N ILE A 117 1.20 -0.29 0.59
CA ILE A 117 0.77 -1.58 1.12
C ILE A 117 -0.12 -2.29 0.11
N SER A 118 0.18 -3.56 -0.17
CA SER A 118 -0.67 -4.41 -1.00
C SER A 118 -1.60 -5.23 -0.12
N VAL A 119 -2.90 -5.03 -0.29
CA VAL A 119 -3.96 -5.67 0.47
C VAL A 119 -4.59 -6.76 -0.38
N MET A 120 -4.43 -8.02 0.04
CA MET A 120 -4.99 -9.19 -0.65
C MET A 120 -6.33 -9.62 -0.07
N ASP A 121 -6.44 -9.64 1.27
CA ASP A 121 -7.70 -9.89 2.00
C ASP A 121 -7.94 -8.78 3.03
N PRO A 122 -8.74 -7.77 2.68
CA PRO A 122 -9.08 -6.65 3.55
C PRO A 122 -9.73 -7.06 4.87
N SER A 123 -10.52 -8.13 4.86
CA SER A 123 -11.41 -8.48 5.98
C SER A 123 -10.68 -9.19 7.13
N SER A 124 -9.67 -9.99 6.80
CA SER A 124 -8.95 -10.83 7.77
C SER A 124 -7.71 -10.17 8.36
N SER A 125 -7.03 -9.31 7.60
CA SER A 125 -5.74 -8.73 8.00
C SER A 125 -5.87 -7.79 9.21
N TRP A 126 -4.95 -7.94 10.18
CA TRP A 126 -4.83 -6.98 11.28
C TRP A 126 -4.37 -5.61 10.79
N ALA A 127 -3.43 -5.57 9.84
CA ALA A 127 -2.91 -4.32 9.29
C ALA A 127 -4.02 -3.49 8.62
N THR A 128 -4.95 -4.13 7.91
CA THR A 128 -6.06 -3.43 7.27
C THR A 128 -7.07 -2.89 8.29
N LYS A 129 -7.24 -3.57 9.43
CA LYS A 129 -8.07 -3.05 10.55
C LYS A 129 -7.45 -1.80 11.15
N TRP A 130 -6.14 -1.85 11.43
CA TRP A 130 -5.38 -0.72 11.95
C TRP A 130 -5.42 0.47 10.99
N LEU A 131 -5.22 0.21 9.70
CA LEU A 131 -5.22 1.23 8.66
C LEU A 131 -6.62 1.63 8.19
N HIS A 132 -7.70 1.12 8.78
CA HIS A 132 -9.09 1.37 8.35
C HIS A 132 -9.39 1.02 6.88
N LEU A 133 -8.69 0.02 6.32
CA LEU A 133 -8.86 -0.47 4.95
C LEU A 133 -9.77 -1.70 4.86
N SER A 134 -10.27 -2.25 5.98
CA SER A 134 -10.96 -3.56 5.99
C SER A 134 -12.25 -3.65 5.18
N LYS A 135 -12.84 -2.51 4.79
CA LYS A 135 -14.07 -2.44 4.00
C LYS A 135 -13.81 -2.17 2.51
N TYR A 136 -12.56 -1.92 2.13
CA TYR A 136 -12.20 -1.59 0.76
C TYR A 136 -11.86 -2.84 -0.04
N VAL A 137 -11.80 -2.70 -1.36
CA VAL A 137 -11.45 -3.81 -2.26
C VAL A 137 -9.97 -4.22 -2.11
N PRO A 138 -9.60 -5.47 -2.43
CA PRO A 138 -8.20 -5.84 -2.59
C PRO A 138 -7.49 -4.91 -3.59
N GLY A 139 -6.26 -4.52 -3.28
CA GLY A 139 -5.52 -3.54 -4.10
C GLY A 139 -4.31 -2.96 -3.38
N CYS A 140 -3.65 -2.01 -4.04
CA CYS A 140 -2.53 -1.27 -3.45
C CYS A 140 -3.02 0.04 -2.85
N TYR A 141 -2.58 0.35 -1.63
CA TYR A 141 -2.96 1.56 -0.91
C TYR A 141 -1.72 2.31 -0.42
N THR A 142 -1.83 3.62 -0.29
CA THR A 142 -0.80 4.42 0.39
C THR A 142 -1.00 4.41 1.91
N LEU A 143 0.09 4.50 2.65
CA LEU A 143 0.04 4.72 4.09
C LEU A 143 -0.32 6.17 4.42
N MET A 144 0.17 7.12 3.62
CA MET A 144 0.00 8.56 3.85
C MET A 144 -0.12 9.32 2.53
N VAL A 145 -0.99 10.34 2.52
CA VAL A 145 -1.02 11.37 1.47
C VAL A 145 -0.32 12.60 2.03
N ASN A 146 0.64 13.16 1.30
CA ASN A 146 1.49 14.26 1.80
C ASN A 146 1.01 15.64 1.35
N GLU A 147 -0.29 15.78 1.07
CA GLU A 147 -0.93 17.00 0.60
C GLU A 147 -2.26 17.17 1.31
N ASP A 148 -2.68 18.42 1.47
CA ASP A 148 -3.99 18.75 2.01
C ASP A 148 -5.10 18.39 1.02
N VAL A 149 -6.27 18.06 1.55
CA VAL A 149 -7.44 17.72 0.74
C VAL A 149 -7.91 18.98 -0.01
N PRO A 150 -8.07 18.95 -1.34
CA PRO A 150 -8.53 20.12 -2.09
C PRO A 150 -9.90 20.62 -1.63
N ASP A 151 -10.11 21.94 -1.60
CA ASP A 151 -11.37 22.56 -1.13
C ASP A 151 -12.60 22.02 -1.88
N SER A 152 -12.49 21.87 -3.20
CA SER A 152 -13.57 21.29 -4.03
C SER A 152 -13.95 19.85 -3.63
N LEU A 153 -13.01 19.10 -3.06
CA LEU A 153 -13.27 17.77 -2.55
C LEU A 153 -13.86 17.83 -1.13
N GLN A 154 -13.45 18.80 -0.31
CA GLN A 154 -14.00 18.99 1.04
C GLN A 154 -15.52 19.24 0.98
N ASP A 155 -15.99 20.11 0.09
CA ASP A 155 -17.42 20.39 -0.10
C ASP A 155 -18.22 19.12 -0.41
N ILE A 156 -17.71 18.29 -1.34
CA ILE A 156 -18.35 17.02 -1.73
C ILE A 156 -18.40 16.03 -0.55
N LEU A 157 -17.35 16.01 0.27
CA LEU A 157 -17.27 15.13 1.44
C LEU A 157 -18.24 15.56 2.53
N GLU A 158 -18.37 16.87 2.78
CA GLU A 158 -19.30 17.44 3.74
C GLU A 158 -20.76 17.16 3.34
N ASP A 159 -21.12 17.44 2.09
CA ASP A 159 -22.47 17.19 1.54
C ASP A 159 -22.88 15.72 1.67
N ARG A 160 -21.91 14.81 1.58
CA ARG A 160 -22.13 13.36 1.69
C ARG A 160 -21.93 12.82 3.11
N GLY A 161 -21.51 13.65 4.06
CA GLY A 161 -21.18 13.24 5.42
C GLY A 161 -20.01 12.24 5.51
N ILE A 162 -19.09 12.27 4.55
CA ILE A 162 -17.92 11.38 4.48
C ILE A 162 -16.76 12.01 5.24
N LYS A 163 -16.21 11.29 6.22
CA LYS A 163 -14.99 11.67 6.94
C LYS A 163 -13.82 10.83 6.47
N ILE A 164 -12.77 11.47 5.94
CA ILE A 164 -11.52 10.79 5.59
C ILE A 164 -10.84 10.30 6.87
N ARG A 165 -10.32 9.07 6.83
CA ARG A 165 -9.56 8.48 7.94
C ARG A 165 -8.11 8.32 7.55
N THR A 166 -7.25 9.07 8.22
CA THR A 166 -5.80 8.89 8.14
C THR A 166 -5.36 7.90 9.20
N ALA A 167 -4.38 7.05 8.87
CA ALA A 167 -3.74 6.22 9.88
C ALA A 167 -2.88 7.14 10.77
N HIS A 168 -3.23 7.23 12.06
CA HIS A 168 -2.45 7.94 13.08
C HIS A 168 -1.41 7.01 13.71
#